data_AF-A0A1G3RRX4-F1
#
_entry.id   AF-A0A1G3RRX4-F1
#
_cell.length_a   1.000
_cell.length_b   1.000
_cell.length_c   1.000
_cell.angle_alpha   90.00
_cell.angle_beta   90.00
_cell.angle_gamma   90.00
#
_symmetry.space_group_name_H-M   'P 1'
#
loop_
_entity.id
_entity.type
_entity.pdbx_description
1 polymer ?
#
loop_
_entity_poly.entity_id
_entity_poly.type
_entity_poly.pdbx_seq_one_letter_code
_entity_poly.pdbx_strand_id
1 'polypeptide(L)'
;MDLRIRFGMEAVEVSRDSAIVVMEINHGSSGVIIIGALTDEVHEVIDLDETLLEPAPKFGSKIDADFIKCVGKQDNRFIMILDVDRIFNRDEAQGLEELPAVG
;
A
#
# COMPACT_ATOMS: atom_id res chain seq x y z
N MET A 1 -4.73 0.05 9.78
CA MET A 1 -3.66 -0.97 9.61
C MET A 1 -2.31 -0.27 9.52
N ASP A 2 -1.24 -0.83 10.08
CA ASP A 2 0.13 -0.31 9.92
C ASP A 2 0.77 -0.90 8.64
N LEU A 3 1.17 -0.04 7.70
CA LEU A 3 1.78 -0.49 6.44
C LEU A 3 3.16 -1.13 6.62
N ARG A 4 3.94 -0.70 7.61
CA ARG A 4 5.26 -1.30 7.86
C ARG A 4 5.09 -2.76 8.25
N ILE A 5 4.16 -3.03 9.16
CA ILE A 5 3.82 -4.39 9.56
C ILE A 5 3.28 -5.18 8.36
N ARG A 6 2.38 -4.57 7.57
CA ARG A 6 1.82 -5.21 6.37
C ARG A 6 2.89 -5.58 5.34
N PHE A 7 3.99 -4.82 5.26
CA PHE A 7 5.11 -5.07 4.36
C PHE A 7 6.27 -5.83 5.01
N GLY A 8 6.09 -6.41 6.21
CA GLY A 8 7.13 -7.20 6.88
C GLY A 8 8.32 -6.36 7.37
N MET A 9 8.12 -5.07 7.57
CA MET A 9 9.12 -4.14 8.11
C MET A 9 8.98 -4.03 9.63
N GLU A 10 10.04 -3.61 10.30
CA GLU A 10 10.01 -3.35 11.75
C GLU A 10 9.06 -2.20 12.08
N ALA A 11 8.23 -2.36 13.10
CA ALA A 11 7.41 -1.28 13.63
C ALA A 11 8.28 -0.10 14.06
N VAL A 12 7.78 1.12 13.89
CA VAL A 12 8.42 2.35 14.40
C VAL A 12 7.41 3.14 15.20
N GLU A 13 7.90 4.03 16.07
CA GLU A 13 7.02 4.96 16.79
C GLU A 13 6.38 5.94 15.82
N VAL A 14 5.10 6.23 16.04
CA VAL A 14 4.36 7.26 15.30
C VAL A 14 5.03 8.61 15.53
N SER A 15 5.43 9.25 14.43
CA SER A 15 6.07 10.56 14.44
C SER A 15 5.05 11.66 14.13
N ARG A 16 5.52 12.92 14.06
CA ARG A 16 4.69 14.05 13.61
C ARG A 16 4.39 14.00 12.12
N ASP A 17 5.21 13.27 11.36
CA ASP A 17 5.10 13.17 9.91
C ASP A 17 4.22 11.99 9.49
N SER A 18 3.93 11.08 10.43
CA SER A 18 3.05 9.95 10.20
C SER A 18 1.64 10.38 9.81
N ALA A 19 1.06 9.68 8.83
CA ALA A 19 -0.26 9.98 8.30
C ALA A 19 -1.12 8.73 8.20
N ILE A 20 -2.45 8.93 8.12
CA ILE A 20 -3.40 7.86 7.79
C ILE A 20 -3.89 8.08 6.37
N VAL A 21 -3.55 7.15 5.48
CA VAL A 21 -4.06 7.11 4.10
C VAL A 21 -5.34 6.29 4.10
N VAL A 22 -6.44 6.91 3.71
CA VAL A 22 -7.75 6.24 3.62
C VAL A 22 -7.95 5.75 2.18
N MET A 23 -8.22 4.46 2.03
CA MET A 23 -8.33 3.80 0.73
C MET A 23 -9.59 2.95 0.67
N GLU A 24 -10.21 2.93 -0.49
CA GLU A 24 -11.26 1.96 -0.83
C GLU A 24 -10.59 0.73 -1.44
N ILE A 25 -10.85 -0.43 -0.84
CA ILE A 25 -10.29 -1.70 -1.27
C ILE A 25 -11.42 -2.57 -1.79
N ASN A 26 -11.24 -3.14 -2.98
CA ASN A 26 -12.17 -4.11 -3.52
C ASN A 26 -11.93 -5.48 -2.88
N HIS A 27 -12.87 -5.93 -2.06
CA HIS A 27 -12.78 -7.15 -1.26
C HIS A 27 -13.64 -8.28 -1.84
N GLY A 28 -13.46 -8.57 -3.13
CA GLY A 28 -14.10 -9.71 -3.79
C GLY A 28 -15.62 -9.73 -3.62
N SER A 29 -16.16 -10.81 -3.05
CA SER A 29 -17.60 -10.98 -2.83
C SER A 29 -18.18 -10.11 -1.71
N SER A 30 -17.34 -9.59 -0.83
CA SER A 30 -17.75 -8.75 0.31
C SER A 30 -17.95 -7.28 -0.08
N GLY A 31 -17.65 -6.92 -1.34
CA GLY A 31 -17.82 -5.56 -1.85
C GLY A 31 -16.62 -4.67 -1.58
N VAL A 32 -16.85 -3.36 -1.46
CA VAL A 32 -15.79 -2.37 -1.20
C VAL A 32 -15.71 -2.09 0.29
N ILE A 33 -14.51 -2.17 0.86
CA ILE A 33 -14.22 -1.82 2.25
C ILE A 33 -13.34 -0.58 2.33
N ILE A 34 -13.49 0.21 3.39
CA ILE A 34 -12.66 1.38 3.65
C ILE A 34 -11.57 1.00 4.65
N ILE A 35 -10.31 1.22 4.28
CA ILE A 35 -9.15 0.95 5.15
C ILE A 35 -8.40 2.27 5.39
N GLY A 36 -8.17 2.59 6.67
CA GLY A 36 -7.16 3.56 7.08
C GLY A 36 -5.81 2.89 7.29
N ALA A 37 -4.79 3.33 6.56
CA ALA A 37 -3.43 2.80 6.61
C ALA A 37 -2.45 3.81 7.20
N LEU A 38 -1.78 3.45 8.30
CA LEU A 38 -0.74 4.27 8.92
C LEU A 38 0.54 4.19 8.09
N THR A 39 1.10 5.36 7.76
CA THR A 39 2.33 5.53 6.98
C THR A 39 3.35 6.35 7.75
N ASP A 40 4.62 6.23 7.37
CA ASP A 40 5.72 6.97 8.01
C ASP A 40 5.66 8.46 7.70
N GLU A 41 5.42 8.81 6.44
CA GLU A 41 5.32 10.18 5.92
C GLU A 41 4.49 10.19 4.62
N VAL A 42 3.90 11.33 4.29
CA VAL A 42 3.32 11.63 2.97
C VAL A 42 4.04 12.84 2.40
N HIS A 43 4.83 12.66 1.33
CA HIS A 43 5.66 13.72 0.77
C HIS A 43 4.88 14.68 -0.15
N GLU A 44 4.43 14.18 -1.31
CA GLU A 44 3.84 15.01 -2.36
C GLU A 44 2.94 14.18 -3.28
N VAL A 45 2.05 14.86 -4.01
CA VAL A 45 1.29 14.28 -5.11
C VAL A 45 2.06 14.56 -6.40
N ILE A 46 2.34 13.51 -7.17
CA ILE A 46 3.08 13.61 -8.43
C ILE A 46 2.22 13.15 -9.60
N ASP A 47 2.36 13.84 -10.73
CA ASP A 47 1.84 13.38 -12.01
C ASP A 47 2.93 12.55 -12.70
N LEU A 48 2.59 11.30 -13.02
CA LEU A 48 3.51 10.36 -13.65
C LEU A 48 2.98 9.94 -15.01
N ASP A 49 3.76 10.21 -16.06
CA ASP A 49 3.43 9.81 -17.42
C ASP A 49 3.54 8.29 -17.58
N GLU A 50 2.59 7.66 -18.28
CA GLU A 50 2.58 6.21 -18.52
C GLU A 50 3.85 5.71 -19.23
N THR A 51 4.50 6.56 -20.03
CA THR A 51 5.78 6.24 -20.69
C THR A 51 6.94 6.09 -19.72
N LEU A 52 6.81 6.59 -18.48
CA LEU A 52 7.77 6.45 -17.40
C LEU A 52 7.51 5.22 -16.52
N LEU A 53 6.48 4.43 -16.84
CA LEU A 53 6.15 3.19 -16.14
C LEU A 53 6.94 2.01 -16.71
N GLU A 54 7.69 1.36 -15.84
CA GLU A 54 8.38 0.10 -16.11
C GLU A 54 7.66 -1.06 -15.38
N PRO A 55 7.74 -2.29 -15.92
CA PRO A 55 7.17 -3.46 -15.26
C PRO A 55 7.80 -3.69 -13.89
N ALA A 56 7.01 -4.25 -12.96
CA ALA A 56 7.49 -4.55 -11.61
C ALA A 56 8.76 -5.43 -11.66
N PRO A 57 9.78 -5.12 -10.83
CA PRO A 57 10.98 -5.92 -10.75
C PRO A 57 10.62 -7.30 -10.22
N LYS A 58 11.11 -8.35 -10.89
CA LYS A 58 10.77 -9.74 -10.55
C LYS A 58 11.49 -10.26 -9.31
N PHE A 59 12.52 -9.56 -8.82
CA PHE A 59 13.40 -10.03 -7.74
C PHE A 59 13.98 -8.86 -6.94
N GLY A 60 14.18 -9.05 -5.62
CA GLY A 60 15.08 -8.22 -4.81
C GLY A 60 14.45 -7.11 -3.95
N SER A 61 13.12 -6.96 -3.92
CA SER A 61 12.45 -6.02 -3.01
C SER A 61 12.18 -6.64 -1.64
N LYS A 62 12.26 -5.84 -0.57
CA LYS A 62 11.80 -6.25 0.78
C LYS A 62 10.28 -6.48 0.83
N ILE A 63 9.56 -5.79 -0.05
CA ILE A 63 8.14 -5.98 -0.32
C ILE A 63 8.01 -7.12 -1.32
N ASP A 64 7.05 -8.02 -1.14
CA ASP A 64 6.77 -9.07 -2.12
C ASP A 64 6.47 -8.45 -3.48
N ALA A 65 7.18 -8.89 -4.52
CA ALA A 65 7.03 -8.35 -5.88
C ALA A 65 5.58 -8.51 -6.38
N ASP A 66 4.83 -9.46 -5.83
CA ASP A 66 3.41 -9.69 -6.12
C ASP A 66 2.51 -8.49 -5.78
N PHE A 67 2.94 -7.61 -4.87
CA PHE A 67 2.22 -6.40 -4.46
C PHE A 67 2.51 -5.18 -5.33
N ILE A 68 3.53 -5.25 -6.18
CA ILE A 68 3.95 -4.12 -7.01
C ILE A 68 3.21 -4.20 -8.35
N LYS A 69 2.43 -3.18 -8.66
CA LYS A 69 1.75 -3.06 -9.96
C LYS A 69 2.74 -2.69 -11.05
N CYS A 70 3.55 -1.67 -10.82
CA CYS A 70 4.61 -1.20 -11.71
C CYS A 70 5.59 -0.30 -10.94
N VAL A 71 6.65 0.13 -11.62
CA VAL A 71 7.62 1.10 -11.09
C VAL A 71 7.68 2.31 -12.01
N GLY A 72 7.48 3.50 -11.43
CA GLY A 72 7.71 4.78 -12.10
C GLY A 72 9.16 5.20 -11.99
N LYS A 73 9.71 5.76 -13.07
CA LYS A 73 11.06 6.36 -13.06
C LYS A 73 11.00 7.83 -13.44
N GLN A 74 11.21 8.71 -12.46
CA GLN A 74 11.16 10.16 -12.65
C GLN A 74 12.31 10.81 -11.87
N ASP A 75 13.01 11.77 -12.48
CA ASP A 75 14.13 12.50 -11.86
C ASP A 75 15.19 11.60 -11.20
N ASN A 76 15.49 10.46 -11.84
CA ASN A 76 16.43 9.46 -11.32
C ASN A 76 15.99 8.80 -9.99
N ARG A 77 14.73 8.96 -9.59
CA ARG A 77 14.05 8.28 -8.48
C ARG A 77 13.23 7.11 -9.01
N PHE A 78 13.15 6.04 -8.22
CA PHE A 78 12.23 4.92 -8.46
C PHE A 78 11.03 5.05 -7.53
N ILE A 79 9.84 5.07 -8.11
CA ILE A 79 8.57 5.18 -7.40
C ILE A 79 7.84 3.86 -7.56
N MET A 80 7.69 3.10 -6.48
CA MET A 80 6.93 1.85 -6.52
C MET A 80 5.44 2.15 -6.47
N ILE A 81 4.70 1.64 -7.44
CA ILE A 81 3.24 1.77 -7.50
C ILE A 81 2.65 0.45 -7.05
N LEU A 82 1.92 0.49 -5.93
CA LEU A 82 1.43 -0.67 -5.24
C LEU A 82 0.00 -1.02 -5.67
N ASP A 83 -0.31 -2.31 -5.70
CA ASP A 83 -1.65 -2.83 -5.90
C ASP A 83 -2.32 -3.05 -4.54
N VAL A 84 -3.10 -2.07 -4.10
CA VAL A 84 -3.73 -2.08 -2.77
C VAL A 84 -4.73 -3.23 -2.63
N ASP A 85 -5.48 -3.55 -3.68
CA ASP A 85 -6.44 -4.66 -3.66
C ASP A 85 -5.71 -5.98 -3.39
N ARG A 86 -4.60 -6.24 -4.10
CA ARG A 86 -3.78 -7.43 -3.83
C ARG A 86 -3.17 -7.42 -2.44
N ILE A 87 -2.64 -6.28 -2.01
CA ILE A 87 -2.03 -6.15 -0.69
C ILE A 87 -3.01 -6.59 0.37
N PHE A 88 -4.23 -6.04 0.36
CA PHE A 88 -5.20 -6.25 1.44
C PHE A 88 -5.99 -7.56 1.31
N ASN A 89 -6.15 -8.11 0.10
CA ASN A 89 -6.86 -9.39 -0.11
C ASN A 89 -6.00 -10.64 0.06
N ARG A 90 -4.66 -10.56 -0.05
CA ARG A 90 -3.79 -11.76 0.03
C ARG A 90 -3.79 -12.43 1.40
N ASP A 91 -4.05 -11.67 2.47
CA ASP A 91 -3.94 -12.13 3.87
C ASP A 91 -5.26 -12.19 4.64
N GLU A 92 -6.41 -12.48 4.01
CA GLU A 92 -7.66 -12.81 4.76
C GLU A 92 -7.45 -13.96 5.78
N ALA A 93 -6.34 -14.69 5.72
CA ALA A 93 -5.94 -15.66 6.73
C ALA A 93 -5.44 -15.05 8.07
N GLN A 94 -5.20 -13.73 8.16
CA GLN A 94 -4.75 -13.08 9.40
C GLN A 94 -5.50 -11.77 9.69
N GLY A 95 -6.73 -11.91 10.20
CA GLY A 95 -7.24 -11.03 11.26
C GLY A 95 -7.58 -9.58 10.89
N LEU A 96 -8.20 -9.33 9.73
CA LEU A 96 -9.03 -8.14 9.57
C LEU A 96 -10.32 -8.38 10.38
N GLU A 97 -10.32 -8.02 11.67
CA GLU A 97 -11.58 -7.90 12.42
C GLU A 97 -12.37 -6.74 11.82
N GLU A 98 -13.53 -7.05 11.23
CA GLU A 98 -14.52 -6.05 10.86
C GLU A 98 -14.85 -5.21 12.11
N LEU A 99 -14.49 -3.92 12.09
CA LEU A 99 -15.01 -3.00 13.08
C LEU A 99 -16.51 -2.82 12.79
N PRO A 100 -17.38 -2.98 13.79
CA PRO A 100 -18.81 -2.81 13.60
C PRO A 100 -19.08 -1.41 13.05
N ALA A 101 -19.89 -1.33 12.00
CA ALA A 101 -20.31 -0.08 11.40
C ALA A 101 -20.83 0.85 12.49
N VAL A 102 -20.22 2.04 12.62
CA VAL A 102 -20.70 3.07 13.53
C VAL A 102 -22.04 3.54 12.98
N GLY A 103 -23.12 3.20 13.69
CA GLY A 103 -24.49 3.56 13.35
C GLY A 103 -24.84 5.02 13.60
#